data_AF-A0A7N4NWB6-F1
#
_entry.id   AF-A0A7N4NWB6-F1
#
_cell.length_a   1.000
_cell.length_b   1.000
_cell.length_c   1.000
_cell.angle_alpha   90.00
_cell.angle_beta   90.00
_cell.angle_gamma   90.00
#
_symmetry.space_group_name_H-M   'P 1'
#
loop_
_entity.id
_entity.type
_entity.pdbx_description
1 polymer ?
#
loop_
_entity_poly.entity_id
_entity_poly.type
_entity_poly.pdbx_seq_one_letter_code
_entity_poly.pdbx_strand_id
1 'polypeptide(L)'
;MKVLLLKDAKDDDSGLDPYLQELGSCGFEATLIPVLAFEFLSLPSFSEKLSHPEAYGGLVFTSPRAVEALQLSLERAGQLEVWKKSLKEKWRLKPAYVVGQATASLVKKVGLAAEGEKCGNGEKLAEYICSLRRGEPGRAGASDGQELWGRQLGRLCDSGAPGRTE
;
A
#
# COMPACT_ATOMS: atom_id res chain seq x y z
N MET A 1 29.24 -8.70 -27.15
CA MET A 1 28.32 -9.85 -26.92
C MET A 1 26.90 -9.30 -26.86
N LYS A 2 25.91 -10.00 -27.44
CA LYS A 2 24.51 -9.54 -27.42
C LYS A 2 23.79 -10.03 -26.16
N VAL A 3 22.95 -9.19 -25.57
CA VAL A 3 22.17 -9.48 -24.35
C VAL A 3 20.71 -9.13 -24.59
N LEU A 4 19.79 -10.02 -24.17
CA LEU A 4 18.35 -9.79 -24.23
C LEU A 4 17.80 -9.62 -22.82
N LEU A 5 17.12 -8.50 -22.57
CA LEU A 5 16.47 -8.18 -21.29
C LEU A 5 14.97 -8.45 -21.42
N LEU A 6 14.45 -9.38 -20.62
CA LEU A 6 13.04 -9.76 -20.56
C LEU A 6 12.48 -9.34 -19.21
N LYS A 7 12.00 -8.09 -19.10
CA LYS A 7 11.49 -7.53 -17.84
C LYS A 7 10.26 -6.68 -18.07
N ASP A 8 9.67 -6.16 -17.00
CA ASP A 8 8.65 -5.11 -17.11
C ASP A 8 9.23 -3.85 -17.76
N ALA A 9 8.42 -3.12 -18.51
CA ALA A 9 8.81 -1.80 -18.99
C ALA A 9 8.93 -0.85 -17.79
N LYS A 10 9.89 0.07 -17.84
CA LYS A 10 9.94 1.14 -16.84
C LYS A 10 8.88 2.18 -17.24
N ASP A 11 8.02 2.56 -16.30
CA ASP A 11 6.98 3.60 -16.49
C ASP A 11 7.47 5.02 -16.12
N ASP A 12 8.74 5.20 -15.74
CA ASP A 12 9.26 6.51 -15.39
C ASP A 12 9.94 7.20 -16.58
N ASP A 13 9.67 8.51 -16.77
CA ASP A 13 10.28 9.39 -17.79
C ASP A 13 11.80 9.62 -17.57
N SER A 14 12.48 8.75 -16.83
CA SER A 14 13.82 8.97 -16.28
C SER A 14 14.98 8.66 -17.25
N GLY A 15 14.69 8.38 -18.52
CA GLY A 15 15.69 8.10 -19.55
C GLY A 15 15.84 6.63 -19.90
N LEU A 16 17.07 6.21 -20.26
CA LEU A 16 17.35 4.82 -20.65
C LEU A 16 17.20 3.86 -19.45
N ASP A 17 16.75 2.63 -19.73
CA ASP A 17 16.66 1.59 -18.70
C ASP A 17 18.05 1.36 -18.05
N PRO A 18 18.16 1.30 -16.70
CA PRO A 18 19.45 1.18 -16.03
C PRO A 18 20.27 -0.03 -16.49
N TYR A 19 19.62 -1.13 -16.87
CA TYR A 19 20.32 -2.30 -17.40
C TYR A 19 20.88 -2.02 -18.80
N LEU A 20 20.13 -1.34 -19.67
CA LEU A 20 20.63 -0.94 -20.99
C LEU A 20 21.83 -0.01 -20.86
N GLN A 21 21.77 0.95 -19.92
CA GLN A 21 22.86 1.88 -19.66
C GLN A 21 24.13 1.17 -19.16
N GLU A 22 24.00 0.31 -18.14
CA GLU A 22 25.16 -0.35 -17.51
C GLU A 22 25.76 -1.45 -18.41
N LEU A 23 24.93 -2.19 -19.14
CA LEU A 23 25.42 -3.17 -20.10
C LEU A 23 26.10 -2.48 -21.28
N GLY A 24 25.53 -1.38 -21.77
CA GLY A 24 26.13 -0.57 -22.82
C GLY A 24 27.49 0.01 -22.42
N SER A 25 27.63 0.52 -21.19
CA SER A 25 28.90 1.04 -20.67
C SER A 25 30.00 -0.03 -20.60
N CYS A 26 29.61 -1.30 -20.44
CA CYS A 26 30.51 -2.45 -20.44
C CYS A 26 30.76 -3.08 -21.82
N GLY A 27 30.25 -2.48 -22.91
CA GLY A 27 30.46 -2.96 -24.28
C GLY A 27 29.52 -4.10 -24.72
N PHE A 28 28.42 -4.33 -24.01
CA PHE A 28 27.37 -5.26 -24.45
C PHE A 28 26.37 -4.57 -25.38
N GLU A 29 25.88 -5.31 -26.37
CA GLU A 29 24.76 -4.89 -27.22
C GLU A 29 23.47 -5.43 -26.57
N ALA A 30 22.84 -4.62 -25.73
CA ALA A 30 21.64 -5.01 -24.99
C ALA A 30 20.36 -4.58 -25.71
N THR A 31 19.36 -5.48 -25.77
CA THR A 31 18.00 -5.21 -26.29
C THR A 31 16.99 -5.54 -25.21
N LEU A 32 16.00 -4.66 -24.98
CA LEU A 32 14.94 -4.89 -24.00
C LEU A 32 13.63 -5.25 -24.72
N ILE A 33 13.03 -6.38 -24.32
CA ILE A 33 11.67 -6.77 -24.70
C ILE A 33 10.82 -6.76 -23.41
N PRO A 34 9.78 -5.91 -23.35
CA PRO A 34 8.86 -5.93 -22.23
C PRO A 34 8.02 -7.21 -22.28
N VAL A 35 8.02 -7.97 -21.18
CA VAL A 35 7.29 -9.26 -21.09
C VAL A 35 6.10 -9.23 -20.14
N LEU A 36 5.88 -8.09 -19.48
CA LEU A 36 4.74 -7.86 -18.60
C LEU A 36 3.95 -6.65 -19.11
N ALA A 37 2.63 -6.73 -18.95
CA ALA A 37 1.69 -5.64 -19.14
C ALA A 37 0.57 -5.83 -18.12
N PHE A 38 -0.09 -4.74 -17.72
CA PHE A 38 -1.21 -4.79 -16.80
C PHE A 38 -2.30 -3.81 -17.23
N GLU A 39 -3.51 -4.07 -16.79
CA GLU A 39 -4.65 -3.18 -16.96
C GLU A 39 -5.38 -3.03 -15.63
N PHE A 40 -5.98 -1.86 -15.43
CA PHE A 40 -6.81 -1.60 -14.26
C PHE A 40 -8.25 -2.03 -14.52
N LEU A 41 -8.71 -3.00 -13.72
CA LEU A 41 -10.04 -3.58 -13.84
C LEU A 41 -10.95 -3.14 -12.68
N SER A 42 -12.26 -3.18 -12.91
CA SER A 42 -13.29 -3.00 -11.88
C SER A 42 -13.20 -1.69 -11.07
N LEU A 43 -12.62 -0.64 -11.65
CA LEU A 43 -12.44 0.65 -10.99
C LEU A 43 -13.75 1.27 -10.43
N PRO A 44 -14.91 1.19 -11.11
CA PRO A 44 -16.16 1.69 -10.54
C PRO A 44 -16.59 0.95 -9.27
N SER A 45 -16.43 -0.38 -9.23
CA SER A 45 -16.72 -1.15 -8.01
C SER A 45 -15.69 -0.87 -6.91
N PHE A 46 -14.44 -0.60 -7.28
CA PHE A 46 -13.43 -0.25 -6.29
C PHE A 46 -13.76 1.08 -5.59
N SER A 47 -14.12 2.12 -6.34
CA SER A 47 -14.48 3.42 -5.77
C SER A 47 -15.77 3.37 -4.94
N GLU A 48 -16.76 2.58 -5.38
CA GLU A 48 -17.97 2.27 -4.59
C GLU A 48 -17.59 1.66 -3.24
N LYS A 49 -16.76 0.60 -3.22
CA LYS A 49 -16.34 -0.03 -1.95
C LYS A 49 -15.53 0.92 -1.06
N LEU A 50 -14.67 1.75 -1.64
CA LEU A 50 -13.93 2.79 -0.90
C LEU A 50 -14.83 3.85 -0.28
N SER A 51 -16.04 4.03 -0.81
CA SER A 51 -17.03 4.97 -0.27
C SER A 51 -17.74 4.44 0.99
N HIS A 52 -17.55 3.16 1.30
CA HIS A 52 -18.19 2.45 2.42
C HIS A 52 -17.19 1.87 3.43
N PRO A 53 -16.35 2.69 4.09
CA PRO A 53 -15.36 2.22 5.07
C PRO A 53 -15.98 1.44 6.24
N GLU A 54 -17.23 1.70 6.60
CA GLU A 54 -17.99 1.00 7.63
C GLU A 54 -18.18 -0.50 7.33
N ALA A 55 -18.17 -0.90 6.06
CA ALA A 55 -18.34 -2.28 5.64
C ALA A 55 -17.05 -3.12 5.77
N TYR A 56 -15.90 -2.50 6.08
CA TYR A 56 -14.59 -3.16 6.06
C TYR A 56 -13.80 -2.92 7.35
N GLY A 57 -12.99 -3.91 7.74
CA GLY A 57 -12.08 -3.81 8.88
C GLY A 57 -10.78 -3.05 8.59
N GLY A 58 -10.34 -3.03 7.34
CA GLY A 58 -9.08 -2.42 6.91
C GLY A 58 -8.81 -2.68 5.43
N LEU A 59 -7.60 -2.33 4.98
CA LEU A 59 -7.15 -2.50 3.60
C LEU A 59 -5.88 -3.36 3.55
N VAL A 60 -5.66 -4.04 2.42
CA VAL A 60 -4.43 -4.77 2.14
C VAL A 60 -3.95 -4.41 0.73
N PHE A 61 -2.71 -3.93 0.62
CA PHE A 61 -2.06 -3.61 -0.66
C PHE A 61 -0.79 -4.44 -0.81
N THR A 62 -0.80 -5.40 -1.73
CA THR A 62 0.37 -6.26 -2.00
C THR A 62 1.22 -5.82 -3.19
N SER A 63 0.79 -4.75 -3.88
CA SER A 63 1.46 -4.22 -5.07
C SER A 63 1.27 -2.70 -5.17
N PRO A 64 2.29 -1.94 -5.63
CA PRO A 64 2.14 -0.51 -5.95
C PRO A 64 0.97 -0.23 -6.90
N ARG A 65 0.73 -1.13 -7.86
CA ARG A 65 -0.38 -1.03 -8.83
C ARG A 65 -1.75 -1.03 -8.16
N ALA A 66 -1.92 -1.69 -7.02
CA ALA A 66 -3.19 -1.64 -6.29
C ALA A 66 -3.47 -0.25 -5.69
N VAL A 67 -2.41 0.49 -5.32
CA VAL A 67 -2.53 1.87 -4.82
C VAL A 67 -2.79 2.85 -5.97
N GLU A 68 -2.13 2.64 -7.11
CA GLU A 68 -2.42 3.37 -8.35
C GLU A 68 -3.89 3.17 -8.78
N ALA A 69 -4.38 1.92 -8.73
CA ALA A 69 -5.78 1.60 -9.01
C ALA A 69 -6.75 2.31 -8.05
N LEU A 70 -6.39 2.45 -6.77
CA LEU A 70 -7.17 3.22 -5.80
C LEU A 70 -7.28 4.68 -6.25
N GLN A 71 -6.16 5.34 -6.56
CA GLN A 71 -6.16 6.73 -7.00
C GLN A 71 -6.96 6.92 -8.28
N LEU A 72 -6.73 6.05 -9.27
CA LEU A 72 -7.42 6.09 -10.55
C LEU A 72 -8.93 5.81 -10.41
N SER A 73 -9.33 4.92 -9.49
CA SER A 73 -10.76 4.66 -9.21
C SER A 73 -11.46 5.89 -8.65
N LEU A 74 -10.82 6.61 -7.72
CA LEU A 74 -11.35 7.83 -7.13
C LEU A 74 -11.42 8.97 -8.15
N GLU A 75 -10.40 9.09 -9.00
CA GLU A 75 -10.38 10.08 -10.09
C GLU A 75 -11.52 9.82 -11.09
N ARG A 76 -11.63 8.60 -11.62
CA ARG A 76 -12.67 8.24 -12.59
C ARG A 76 -14.09 8.35 -12.04
N ALA A 77 -14.26 8.17 -10.73
CA ALA A 77 -15.55 8.36 -10.06
C ALA A 77 -15.84 9.81 -9.64
N GLY A 78 -14.91 10.75 -9.87
CA GLY A 78 -15.05 12.14 -9.41
C GLY A 78 -15.02 12.28 -7.88
N GLN A 79 -14.50 11.29 -7.17
CA GLN A 79 -14.53 11.17 -5.71
C GLN A 79 -13.24 11.65 -5.04
N LEU A 80 -12.27 12.20 -5.78
CA LEU A 80 -10.99 12.65 -5.22
C LEU A 80 -11.17 13.72 -4.13
N GLU A 81 -12.12 14.64 -4.31
CA GLU A 81 -12.42 15.67 -3.30
C GLU A 81 -13.16 15.09 -2.09
N VAL A 82 -14.05 14.12 -2.30
CA VAL A 82 -14.73 13.39 -1.21
C VAL A 82 -13.69 12.59 -0.39
N TRP A 83 -12.72 11.97 -1.07
CA TRP A 83 -11.58 11.31 -0.44
C TRP A 83 -10.81 12.25 0.48
N LYS A 84 -10.35 13.39 -0.05
CA LYS A 84 -9.56 14.37 0.71
C LYS A 84 -10.32 14.94 1.91
N LYS A 85 -11.63 15.21 1.75
CA LYS A 85 -12.46 15.87 2.78
C LYS A 85 -12.93 14.94 3.89
N SER A 86 -13.29 13.69 3.58
CA SER A 86 -13.95 12.82 4.58
C SER A 86 -13.55 11.36 4.53
N LEU A 87 -13.51 10.70 3.36
CA LEU A 87 -13.29 9.24 3.33
C LEU A 87 -11.90 8.85 3.81
N LYS A 88 -10.86 9.63 3.46
CA LYS A 88 -9.49 9.37 3.88
C LYS A 88 -9.39 9.25 5.40
N GLU A 89 -9.97 10.17 6.16
CA GLU A 89 -9.90 10.14 7.63
C GLU A 89 -10.64 8.91 8.21
N LYS A 90 -11.77 8.51 7.62
CA LYS A 90 -12.45 7.27 8.01
C LYS A 90 -11.61 6.02 7.76
N TRP A 91 -10.88 5.98 6.64
CA TRP A 91 -9.95 4.89 6.33
C TRP A 91 -8.68 4.94 7.18
N ARG A 92 -8.19 6.12 7.58
CA ARG A 92 -7.03 6.27 8.48
C ARG A 92 -7.25 5.69 9.87
N LEU A 93 -8.51 5.57 10.31
CA LEU A 93 -8.87 4.92 11.58
C LEU A 93 -8.80 3.39 11.51
N LYS A 94 -8.49 2.83 10.33
CA LYS A 94 -8.40 1.39 10.07
C LYS A 94 -6.99 1.06 9.58
N PRO A 95 -6.48 -0.15 9.83
CA PRO A 95 -5.15 -0.50 9.34
C PRO A 95 -5.16 -0.64 7.81
N ALA A 96 -4.06 -0.19 7.21
CA ALA A 96 -3.72 -0.49 5.82
C ALA A 96 -2.43 -1.32 5.79
N TYR A 97 -2.59 -2.62 5.57
CA TYR A 97 -1.49 -3.57 5.50
C TYR A 97 -0.85 -3.53 4.12
N VAL A 98 0.48 -3.63 4.06
CA VAL A 98 1.22 -3.55 2.81
C VAL A 98 2.31 -4.60 2.70
N VAL A 99 2.63 -5.01 1.47
CA VAL A 99 3.86 -5.75 1.15
C VAL A 99 4.84 -4.80 0.44
N GLY A 100 6.03 -4.67 1.01
CA GLY A 100 7.15 -3.96 0.38
C GLY A 100 7.12 -2.44 0.55
N GLN A 101 8.33 -1.86 0.53
CA GLN A 101 8.55 -0.42 0.75
C GLN A 101 7.97 0.46 -0.36
N ALA A 102 7.98 -0.02 -1.61
CA ALA A 102 7.41 0.70 -2.74
C ALA A 102 5.90 0.93 -2.53
N THR A 103 5.16 -0.12 -2.19
CA THR A 103 3.73 -0.05 -1.89
C THR A 103 3.46 0.84 -0.68
N ALA A 104 4.22 0.66 0.40
CA ALA A 104 4.10 1.48 1.62
C ALA A 104 4.26 2.98 1.34
N SER A 105 5.20 3.33 0.47
CA SER A 105 5.46 4.72 0.08
C SER A 105 4.26 5.32 -0.65
N LEU A 106 3.62 4.57 -1.55
CA LEU A 106 2.41 5.04 -2.24
C LEU A 106 1.20 5.13 -1.29
N VAL A 107 1.03 4.15 -0.40
CA VAL A 107 -0.05 4.17 0.61
C VAL A 107 0.06 5.40 1.51
N LYS A 108 1.28 5.76 1.91
CA LYS A 108 1.55 7.01 2.67
C LYS A 108 1.22 8.26 1.85
N LYS A 109 1.51 8.28 0.54
CA LYS A 109 1.17 9.41 -0.36
C LYS A 109 -0.33 9.62 -0.53
N VAL A 110 -1.15 8.56 -0.49
CA VAL A 110 -2.63 8.69 -0.50
C VAL A 110 -3.21 9.05 0.87
N GLY A 111 -2.34 9.17 1.87
CA GLY A 111 -2.65 9.67 3.21
C GLY A 111 -3.13 8.61 4.19
N LEU A 112 -2.78 7.34 3.97
CA LEU A 112 -3.03 6.23 4.89
C LEU A 112 -1.75 5.83 5.64
N ALA A 113 -1.90 5.28 6.85
CA ALA A 113 -0.78 4.69 7.59
C ALA A 113 -0.56 3.26 7.11
N ALA A 114 0.65 2.97 6.62
CA ALA A 114 1.02 1.64 6.14
C ALA A 114 1.64 0.81 7.27
N GLU A 115 1.27 -0.48 7.34
CA GLU A 115 1.84 -1.47 8.24
C GLU A 115 2.27 -2.74 7.49
N GLY A 116 3.36 -3.37 7.92
CA GLY A 116 3.79 -4.66 7.35
C GLY A 116 4.75 -4.55 6.16
N GLU A 117 5.27 -3.35 5.84
CA GLU A 117 6.20 -3.15 4.71
C GLU A 117 7.47 -4.02 4.77
N LYS A 118 7.82 -4.51 5.95
CA LYS A 118 8.97 -5.39 6.23
C LYS A 118 8.63 -6.89 6.20
N CYS A 119 7.37 -7.28 6.03
CA CYS A 119 6.96 -8.69 5.96
C CYS A 119 7.56 -9.40 4.73
N GLY A 120 7.91 -8.67 3.67
CA GLY A 120 8.60 -9.18 2.49
C GLY A 120 7.70 -9.87 1.46
N ASN A 121 6.72 -10.68 1.88
CA ASN A 121 5.76 -11.32 0.98
C ASN A 121 4.34 -11.41 1.60
N GLY A 122 3.37 -11.88 0.80
CA GLY A 122 1.97 -12.00 1.23
C GLY A 122 1.74 -13.04 2.33
N GLU A 123 2.50 -14.13 2.34
CA GLU A 123 2.39 -15.20 3.36
C GLU A 123 2.76 -14.67 4.75
N LYS A 124 3.93 -14.03 4.86
CA LYS A 124 4.40 -13.41 6.10
C LYS A 124 3.52 -12.25 6.54
N LEU A 125 2.93 -11.51 5.60
CA LEU A 125 1.95 -10.47 5.94
C LEU A 125 0.68 -11.10 6.53
N ALA A 126 0.20 -12.21 5.97
CA ALA A 126 -0.96 -12.92 6.51
C ALA A 126 -0.68 -13.47 7.91
N GLU A 127 0.49 -14.06 8.15
CA GLU A 127 0.93 -14.50 9.48
C GLU A 127 0.94 -13.35 10.48
N TYR A 128 1.51 -12.20 10.09
CA TYR A 128 1.54 -10.98 10.89
C TYR A 128 0.11 -10.55 11.26
N ILE A 129 -0.78 -10.39 10.28
CA ILE A 129 -2.18 -9.99 10.50
C ILE A 129 -2.88 -10.97 11.46
N CYS A 130 -2.72 -12.28 11.26
CA CYS A 130 -3.33 -13.29 12.13
C CYS A 130 -2.73 -13.28 13.55
N SER A 131 -1.46 -12.91 13.71
CA SER A 131 -0.81 -12.82 15.03
C SER A 131 -1.38 -11.70 15.89
N LEU A 132 -1.76 -10.57 15.28
CA LEU A 132 -2.37 -9.42 15.97
C LEU A 132 -3.67 -9.84 16.69
N ARG A 133 -4.42 -10.76 16.10
CA ARG A 133 -5.65 -11.30 16.69
C ARG A 133 -5.40 -12.28 17.84
N ARG A 134 -4.25 -12.94 17.87
CA ARG A 134 -3.88 -13.93 18.90
C ARG A 134 -3.25 -13.29 20.15
N GLY A 135 -2.76 -12.06 20.05
CA GLY A 135 -2.07 -11.34 21.12
C GLY A 135 -2.97 -10.62 22.13
N GLU A 136 -4.30 -10.67 21.99
CA GLU A 136 -5.23 -10.09 22.99
C GLU A 136 -5.49 -11.11 24.11
N PRO A 137 -5.03 -10.88 25.36
CA PRO A 137 -5.39 -11.74 26.47
C PRO A 137 -6.84 -11.43 26.87
N GLY A 138 -7.75 -12.35 26.54
CA GLY A 138 -9.11 -12.42 27.09
C GLY A 138 -10.21 -11.81 26.21
N ARG A 139 -10.75 -12.62 25.28
CA ARG A 139 -12.16 -12.50 24.85
C ARG A 139 -12.63 -13.79 24.18
N ALA A 140 -12.81 -14.84 24.99
CA ALA A 140 -13.70 -15.92 24.61
C ALA A 140 -15.15 -15.38 24.70
N GLY A 141 -15.84 -15.32 23.57
CA GLY A 141 -17.28 -15.05 23.51
C GLY A 141 -17.65 -13.58 23.27
N ALA A 142 -17.66 -13.16 22.00
CA ALA A 142 -18.57 -12.14 21.51
C ALA A 142 -18.76 -12.35 20.01
N SER A 143 -19.86 -13.01 19.65
CA SER A 143 -20.42 -13.01 18.31
C SER A 143 -20.92 -11.60 18.00
N ASP A 144 -20.06 -10.75 17.44
CA ASP A 144 -20.49 -9.63 16.58
C ASP A 144 -19.27 -9.04 15.85
N GLY A 145 -19.28 -9.20 14.54
CA GLY A 145 -18.12 -9.05 13.65
C GLY A 145 -17.75 -7.62 13.24
N GLN A 146 -18.01 -6.59 14.03
CA GLN A 146 -17.76 -5.20 13.61
C GLN A 146 -16.95 -4.30 14.55
N GLU A 147 -16.52 -4.75 15.74
CA GLU A 147 -15.86 -3.85 16.72
C GLU A 147 -14.34 -4.05 16.93
N LEU A 148 -13.64 -4.67 15.99
CA LEU A 148 -12.26 -5.17 16.24
C LEU A 148 -11.10 -4.33 15.70
N TRP A 149 -11.33 -3.15 15.13
CA TRP A 149 -10.28 -2.44 14.38
C TRP A 149 -9.93 -1.03 14.89
N GLY A 150 -10.65 -0.52 15.90
CA GLY A 150 -10.59 0.90 16.29
C GLY A 150 -9.66 1.30 17.46
N ARG A 151 -8.91 0.37 18.08
CA ARG A 151 -8.22 0.67 19.37
C ARG A 151 -6.69 0.75 19.34
N GLN A 152 -6.04 0.71 18.17
CA GLN A 152 -4.58 0.80 18.07
C GLN A 152 -4.06 2.15 17.52
N LEU A 153 -4.73 3.28 17.81
CA LEU A 153 -4.21 4.62 17.47
C LEU A 153 -3.92 5.51 18.70
N GLY A 154 -3.98 4.97 19.92
CA GLY A 154 -3.86 5.76 21.15
C GLY A 154 -2.55 5.62 21.94
N ARG A 155 -1.51 4.94 21.44
CA ARG A 155 -0.34 4.58 22.27
C ARG A 155 1.05 4.80 21.67
N LEU A 156 1.23 5.89 20.91
CA LEU A 156 2.56 6.35 20.48
C LEU A 156 2.78 7.89 20.60
N CYS A 157 1.98 8.57 21.41
CA CYS A 157 2.24 9.96 21.82
C CYS A 157 2.43 10.03 23.34
N ASP A 158 3.44 9.36 23.88
CA ASP A 158 4.04 9.80 25.13
C ASP A 158 5.41 9.15 25.34
N SER A 159 6.46 9.87 24.95
CA SER A 159 7.77 9.83 25.63
C SER A 159 8.73 10.82 24.97
N GLY A 160 8.96 11.96 25.63
CA GLY A 160 10.24 12.65 25.55
C GLY A 160 10.21 14.15 25.26
N ALA A 161 9.65 14.95 26.16
CA ALA A 161 10.14 16.31 26.39
C ALA A 161 10.81 16.38 27.77
N PRO A 162 12.06 16.84 27.85
CA PRO A 162 12.47 17.77 28.90
C PRO A 162 13.25 18.93 28.26
N GLY A 163 13.21 20.17 28.69
CA GLY A 163 12.63 20.81 29.85
C GLY A 163 12.70 22.32 29.64
N ARG A 164 12.00 23.06 30.49
CA ARG A 164 11.96 24.52 30.58
C ARG A 164 12.82 24.93 31.79
N THR A 165 13.49 26.10 31.70
CA THR A 165 14.17 26.98 32.70
C THR A 165 15.58 27.29 32.18
N GLU A 166 16.06 28.52 31.95
CA GLU A 166 15.60 29.90 32.21
C GLU A 166 15.85 30.76 30.95
#